data_AF-A0A963A2M1-F1
#
_entry.id   AF-A0A963A2M1-F1
#
_cell.length_a   1.000
_cell.length_b   1.000
_cell.length_c   1.000
_cell.angle_alpha   90.00
_cell.angle_beta   90.00
_cell.angle_gamma   90.00
#
_symmetry.space_group_name_H-M   'P 1'
#
loop_
_entity.id
_entity.type
_entity.pdbx_description
1 polymer ?
#
loop_
_entity_poly.entity_id
_entity_poly.type
_entity_poly.pdbx_seq_one_letter_code
_entity_poly.pdbx_strand_id
1 'polypeptide(L)'
;MYRKTNLELLLLGLFFFVLFAGATYASIEEDFLLPDQAFQLSAESLEPDSVLLRWKIAEGYYLYKSKFKFSSEDPGVTLSAVDFPPAEIKDDEFFGRTEIYRGPLEIPLPVQSSNSQARELELTAVYQGCADAGLCYPPQTRTLKVALTAVSETPQPASSSKEPLAALSKLGLSLGLDQENEIPLPEEAYKFSASVDQGDRLMLHWEIAEGTYLYQDKLDIRLLEGEGVTLGEFQLPKGKLKRDTVKPDGTFGDLEVYQQHIDLEIPLLRSSTAATEFTLQVSYQGCAEAGVCYPPIKQTRRFALAEMLPTVLASTLTAPDDTVRIKPSVLPQAAQTGTKQPETAPPISEQDRIAATLAGGNFWFIVLTFFGFGLLLSLTPCVFPMIPILSGIIAGQGPHVTTGRAFRLSLIYVLAMSLT
;
A
#
# COMPACT_ATOMS: atom_id res chain seq x y z
N MET A 1 -8.49 26.15 -77.99
CA MET A 1 -7.32 26.05 -77.09
C MET A 1 -7.51 26.81 -75.74
N TYR A 2 -8.74 27.18 -75.35
CA TYR A 2 -9.00 28.06 -74.18
C TYR A 2 -9.56 27.33 -72.93
N ARG A 3 -9.83 26.03 -73.02
CA ARG A 3 -10.54 25.26 -71.97
C ARG A 3 -9.62 24.51 -71.00
N LYS A 4 -8.35 24.27 -71.37
CA LYS A 4 -7.35 23.61 -70.51
C LYS A 4 -6.71 24.57 -69.50
N THR A 5 -6.50 25.82 -69.89
CA THR A 5 -5.85 26.84 -69.04
C THR A 5 -6.70 27.22 -67.83
N ASN A 6 -8.04 27.22 -67.97
CA ASN A 6 -8.94 27.53 -66.85
C ASN A 6 -9.04 26.40 -65.81
N LEU A 7 -8.80 25.13 -66.19
CA LEU A 7 -8.83 24.01 -65.24
C LEU A 7 -7.55 23.93 -64.41
N GLU A 8 -6.39 24.16 -65.04
CA GLU A 8 -5.10 24.28 -64.36
C GLU A 8 -5.08 25.46 -63.39
N LEU A 9 -5.64 26.62 -63.77
CA LEU A 9 -5.72 27.80 -62.90
C LEU A 9 -6.67 27.58 -61.70
N LEU A 10 -7.73 26.79 -61.90
CA LEU A 10 -8.69 26.45 -60.84
C LEU A 10 -8.12 25.40 -59.88
N LEU A 11 -7.34 24.42 -60.38
CA LEU A 11 -6.61 23.45 -59.57
C LEU A 11 -5.45 24.11 -58.78
N LEU A 12 -4.72 25.05 -59.38
CA LEU A 12 -3.68 25.82 -58.68
C LEU A 12 -4.30 26.72 -57.60
N GLY A 13 -5.45 27.34 -57.88
CA GLY A 13 -6.19 28.15 -56.91
C GLY A 13 -6.72 27.32 -55.74
N LEU A 14 -7.22 26.10 -55.99
CA LEU A 14 -7.71 25.20 -54.95
C LEU A 14 -6.56 24.63 -54.09
N PHE A 15 -5.40 24.36 -54.70
CA PHE A 15 -4.19 23.95 -53.99
C PHE A 15 -3.62 25.08 -53.12
N PHE A 16 -3.64 26.32 -53.61
CA PHE A 16 -3.19 27.49 -52.85
C PHE A 16 -4.16 27.85 -51.70
N PHE A 17 -5.47 27.66 -51.89
CA PHE A 17 -6.48 27.85 -50.84
C PHE A 17 -6.37 26.81 -49.71
N VAL A 18 -6.04 25.55 -50.05
CA VAL A 18 -5.77 24.49 -49.06
C VAL A 18 -4.47 24.74 -48.29
N LEU A 19 -3.44 25.31 -48.93
CA LEU A 19 -2.19 25.69 -48.26
C LEU A 19 -2.34 26.93 -47.35
N PHE A 20 -3.20 27.89 -47.70
CA PHE A 20 -3.41 29.09 -46.88
C PHE A 20 -4.38 28.85 -45.70
N ALA A 21 -5.34 27.93 -45.83
CA ALA A 21 -6.24 27.57 -44.73
C ALA A 21 -5.57 26.73 -43.61
N GLY A 22 -4.35 26.22 -43.85
CA GLY A 22 -3.56 25.49 -42.85
C GLY A 22 -2.74 26.38 -41.91
N ALA A 23 -2.57 27.67 -42.21
CA ALA A 23 -1.65 28.56 -41.47
C ALA A 23 -2.32 29.44 -40.39
N THR A 24 -3.64 29.33 -40.20
CA THR A 24 -4.38 30.05 -39.14
C THR A 24 -5.12 29.10 -38.22
N TYR A 25 -4.38 28.14 -37.67
CA TYR A 25 -4.71 27.54 -36.38
C TYR A 25 -3.48 27.75 -35.49
N ALA A 26 -3.21 29.01 -35.15
CA ALA A 26 -2.57 29.29 -33.87
C ALA A 26 -3.66 29.05 -32.83
N SER A 27 -3.86 27.77 -32.49
CA SER A 27 -4.57 27.42 -31.26
C SER A 27 -3.79 28.07 -30.14
N ILE A 28 -4.45 28.95 -29.38
CA ILE A 28 -4.04 29.25 -28.02
C ILE A 28 -4.42 27.98 -27.23
N GLU A 29 -3.65 26.92 -27.44
CA GLU A 29 -3.58 25.82 -26.49
C GLU A 29 -2.67 26.38 -25.41
N GLU A 30 -3.16 26.54 -24.18
CA GLU A 30 -2.30 26.83 -23.04
C GLU A 30 -1.34 25.65 -22.90
N ASP A 31 -0.20 25.76 -23.59
CA ASP A 31 0.79 24.71 -23.68
C ASP A 31 1.45 24.63 -22.31
N PHE A 32 0.96 23.70 -21.49
CA PHE A 32 1.46 23.50 -20.14
C PHE A 32 2.95 23.14 -20.21
N LEU A 33 3.76 23.90 -19.47
CA LEU A 33 5.18 23.65 -19.38
C LEU A 33 5.41 22.28 -18.73
N LEU A 34 6.48 21.60 -19.12
CA LEU A 34 6.91 20.41 -18.38
C LEU A 34 7.35 20.80 -16.95
N PRO A 35 7.24 19.91 -15.95
CA PRO A 35 7.62 20.20 -14.56
C PRO A 35 9.01 20.83 -14.43
N ASP A 36 9.98 20.33 -15.18
CA ASP A 36 11.38 20.79 -15.19
C ASP A 36 11.53 22.20 -15.74
N GLN A 37 10.62 22.61 -16.63
CA GLN A 37 10.59 23.95 -17.22
C GLN A 37 9.84 24.92 -16.30
N ALA A 38 8.75 24.46 -15.71
CA ALA A 38 7.92 25.22 -14.78
C ALA A 38 8.62 25.47 -13.43
N PHE A 39 9.42 24.51 -12.95
CA PHE A 39 10.06 24.51 -11.64
C PHE A 39 11.55 24.15 -11.77
N GLN A 40 12.36 25.13 -12.15
CA GLN A 40 13.80 24.93 -12.32
C GLN A 40 14.50 25.06 -10.97
N LEU A 41 14.94 23.92 -10.42
CA LEU A 41 15.69 23.84 -9.16
C LEU A 41 17.20 23.93 -9.41
N SER A 42 17.88 24.74 -8.61
CA SER A 42 19.34 24.85 -8.55
C SER A 42 19.81 24.96 -7.10
N ALA A 43 21.04 24.52 -6.84
CA ALA A 43 21.64 24.59 -5.50
C ALA A 43 23.05 25.17 -5.59
N GLU A 44 23.41 26.00 -4.62
CA GLU A 44 24.73 26.63 -4.51
C GLU A 44 25.17 26.60 -3.04
N SER A 45 26.47 26.40 -2.78
CA SER A 45 27.02 26.53 -1.43
C SER A 45 27.24 28.01 -1.10
N LEU A 46 26.55 28.51 -0.07
CA LEU A 46 26.66 29.91 0.36
C LEU A 46 27.75 30.05 1.42
N GLU A 47 27.76 29.11 2.37
CA GLU A 47 28.63 29.07 3.54
C GLU A 47 29.09 27.62 3.78
N PRO A 48 30.10 27.36 4.61
CA PRO A 48 30.55 26.00 4.91
C PRO A 48 29.45 25.09 5.49
N ASP A 49 28.50 25.71 6.19
CA ASP A 49 27.40 25.04 6.90
C ASP A 49 26.02 25.39 6.31
N SER A 50 25.95 25.95 5.09
CA SER A 50 24.67 26.34 4.48
C SER A 50 24.68 26.24 2.95
N VAL A 51 23.64 25.58 2.42
CA VAL A 51 23.38 25.43 0.98
C VAL A 51 22.14 26.25 0.62
N LEU A 52 22.26 27.12 -0.37
CA LEU A 52 21.15 27.91 -0.89
C LEU A 52 20.46 27.16 -2.04
N LEU A 53 19.20 26.82 -1.85
CA LEU A 53 18.34 26.25 -2.88
C LEU A 53 17.54 27.34 -3.56
N ARG A 54 17.59 27.39 -4.89
CA ARG A 54 16.85 28.37 -5.70
C ARG A 54 15.93 27.67 -6.67
N TRP A 55 14.64 27.99 -6.60
CA TRP A 55 13.65 27.65 -7.62
C TRP A 55 13.33 28.87 -8.46
N LYS A 56 13.44 28.70 -9.78
CA LYS A 56 12.85 29.63 -10.73
C LYS A 56 11.50 29.06 -11.18
N ILE A 57 10.43 29.63 -10.62
CA ILE A 57 9.05 29.23 -10.92
C ILE A 57 8.55 30.07 -12.10
N ALA A 58 8.00 29.41 -13.13
CA ALA A 58 7.44 30.07 -14.29
C ALA A 58 6.16 30.87 -13.95
N GLU A 59 5.84 31.88 -14.75
CA GLU A 59 4.64 32.70 -14.56
C GLU A 59 3.37 31.86 -14.74
N GLY A 60 2.40 32.04 -13.84
CA GLY A 60 1.18 31.21 -13.79
C GLY A 60 1.35 29.85 -13.09
N TYR A 61 2.52 29.58 -12.48
CA TYR A 61 2.79 28.39 -11.68
C TYR A 61 3.09 28.75 -10.23
N TYR A 62 2.86 27.79 -9.33
CA TYR A 62 3.14 27.93 -7.90
C TYR A 62 3.56 26.60 -7.26
N LEU A 63 4.35 26.69 -6.18
CA LEU A 63 4.78 25.55 -5.36
C LEU A 63 4.13 25.62 -3.97
N TYR A 64 3.76 24.47 -3.41
CA TYR A 64 3.20 24.40 -2.06
C TYR A 64 4.30 24.36 -1.00
N LYS A 65 4.25 25.27 -0.02
CA LYS A 65 5.20 25.31 1.10
C LYS A 65 5.20 24.00 1.91
N SER A 66 4.03 23.43 2.15
CA SER A 66 3.88 22.19 2.94
C SER A 66 4.38 20.93 2.22
N LYS A 67 4.77 21.02 0.94
CA LYS A 67 5.18 19.87 0.12
C LYS A 67 6.69 19.78 -0.10
N PHE A 68 7.48 20.71 0.44
CA PHE A 68 8.94 20.62 0.43
C PHE A 68 9.43 19.57 1.43
N LYS A 69 10.28 18.65 0.96
CA LYS A 69 11.06 17.74 1.82
C LYS A 69 12.49 17.70 1.32
N PHE A 70 13.44 17.76 2.24
CA PHE A 70 14.87 17.71 1.94
C PHE A 70 15.50 16.53 2.68
N SER A 71 16.30 15.74 1.97
CA SER A 71 17.04 14.61 2.52
C SER A 71 18.42 14.51 1.89
N SER A 72 19.39 13.99 2.63
CA SER A 72 20.74 13.71 2.13
C SER A 72 21.04 12.24 2.38
N GLU A 73 21.63 11.57 1.39
CA GLU A 73 22.06 10.16 1.52
C GLU A 73 23.53 10.04 1.96
N ASP A 74 24.25 11.17 2.06
CA ASP A 74 25.67 11.15 2.41
C ASP A 74 25.93 10.82 3.89
N PRO A 75 26.84 9.87 4.17
CA PRO A 75 27.18 9.48 5.52
C PRO A 75 27.91 10.62 6.27
N GLY A 76 27.29 11.09 7.35
CA GLY A 76 27.84 12.16 8.20
C GLY A 76 27.36 13.57 7.86
N VAL A 77 26.40 13.71 6.95
CA VAL A 77 25.75 14.99 6.66
C VAL A 77 24.33 15.01 7.23
N THR A 78 24.07 15.95 8.14
CA THR A 78 22.74 16.17 8.72
C THR A 78 22.19 17.51 8.28
N LEU A 79 20.99 17.51 7.72
CA LEU A 79 20.26 18.72 7.36
C LEU A 79 19.50 19.23 8.59
N SER A 80 19.63 20.53 8.89
CA SER A 80 18.90 21.14 10.01
C SER A 80 17.52 21.65 9.57
N ALA A 81 16.72 22.12 10.54
CA ALA A 81 15.44 22.76 10.25
C ALA A 81 15.62 23.91 9.26
N VAL A 82 14.77 23.92 8.24
CA VAL A 82 14.82 24.88 7.15
C VAL A 82 14.01 26.11 7.52
N ASP A 83 14.62 27.27 7.44
CA ASP A 83 13.91 28.54 7.58
C ASP A 83 13.27 28.90 6.23
N PHE A 84 11.95 28.73 6.16
CA PHE A 84 11.19 29.00 4.94
C PHE A 84 10.87 30.50 4.83
N PRO A 85 11.08 31.13 3.67
CA PRO A 85 10.71 32.53 3.47
C PRO A 85 9.18 32.72 3.58
N PRO A 86 8.70 33.95 3.82
CA PRO A 86 7.27 34.23 3.90
C PRO A 86 6.54 33.77 2.64
N ALA A 87 5.45 33.01 2.83
CA ALA A 87 4.65 32.47 1.74
C ALA A 87 3.36 33.26 1.53
N GLU A 88 2.83 33.21 0.32
CA GLU A 88 1.53 33.77 -0.02
C GLU A 88 0.43 32.77 0.34
N ILE A 89 -0.70 33.23 0.89
CA ILE A 89 -1.84 32.36 1.16
C ILE A 89 -2.75 32.35 -0.07
N LYS A 90 -2.95 31.18 -0.68
CA LYS A 90 -3.90 30.95 -1.78
C LYS A 90 -5.00 30.00 -1.31
N ASP A 91 -6.24 30.33 -1.65
CA ASP A 91 -7.35 29.38 -1.53
C ASP A 91 -7.42 28.58 -2.84
N ASP A 92 -7.14 27.29 -2.75
CA ASP A 92 -7.08 26.36 -3.87
C ASP A 92 -8.28 25.42 -3.83
N GLU A 93 -8.88 25.13 -4.99
CA GLU A 93 -10.10 24.30 -5.03
C GLU A 93 -9.86 22.84 -4.62
N PHE A 94 -8.63 22.34 -4.70
CA PHE A 94 -8.26 20.97 -4.34
C PHE A 94 -7.83 20.84 -2.87
N PHE A 95 -7.14 21.85 -2.33
CA PHE A 95 -6.52 21.78 -1.00
C PHE A 95 -7.00 22.84 -0.01
N GLY A 96 -7.91 23.72 -0.43
CA GLY A 96 -8.39 24.85 0.35
C GLY A 96 -7.30 25.89 0.59
N ARG A 97 -7.34 26.53 1.76
CA ARG A 97 -6.43 27.62 2.12
C ARG A 97 -5.02 27.09 2.42
N THR A 98 -4.08 27.34 1.50
CA THR A 98 -2.70 26.82 1.55
C THR A 98 -1.66 27.94 1.39
N GLU A 99 -0.47 27.70 1.94
CA GLU A 99 0.70 28.56 1.72
C GLU A 99 1.45 28.14 0.45
N ILE A 100 1.64 29.08 -0.46
CA ILE A 100 2.26 28.88 -1.77
C ILE A 100 3.41 29.86 -2.01
N TYR A 101 4.29 29.49 -2.94
CA TYR A 101 5.35 30.34 -3.46
C TYR A 101 5.16 30.58 -4.96
N ARG A 102 5.41 31.82 -5.35
CA ARG A 102 5.42 32.30 -6.74
C ARG A 102 6.72 33.02 -7.03
N GLY A 103 7.11 33.04 -8.29
CA GLY A 103 8.32 33.71 -8.73
C GLY A 103 9.60 33.03 -8.22
N PRO A 104 10.73 33.75 -8.11
CA PRO A 104 11.97 33.19 -7.61
C PRO A 104 11.86 32.90 -6.11
N LEU A 105 12.15 31.66 -5.73
CA LEU A 105 12.13 31.19 -4.36
C LEU A 105 13.55 30.80 -3.95
N GLU A 106 14.03 31.35 -2.85
CA GLU A 106 15.34 31.05 -2.27
C GLU A 106 15.15 30.49 -0.86
N ILE A 107 15.71 29.30 -0.61
CA ILE A 107 15.60 28.59 0.66
C ILE A 107 17.01 28.27 1.16
N PRO A 108 17.48 28.91 2.25
CA PRO A 108 18.73 28.53 2.89
C PRO A 108 18.53 27.21 3.66
N LEU A 109 19.32 26.21 3.33
CA LEU A 109 19.32 24.90 3.96
C LEU A 109 20.59 24.76 4.81
N PRO A 110 20.49 24.81 6.15
CA PRO A 110 21.65 24.63 7.01
C PRO A 110 22.09 23.16 7.01
N VAL A 111 23.37 22.93 6.77
CA VAL A 111 24.00 21.62 6.63
C VAL A 111 25.08 21.47 7.70
N GLN A 112 25.00 20.42 8.50
CA GLN A 112 26.06 20.04 9.43
C GLN A 112 26.80 18.83 8.88
N SER A 113 28.10 18.98 8.63
CA SER A 113 28.97 17.88 8.23
C SER A 113 29.85 17.45 9.40
N SER A 114 29.74 16.18 9.82
CA SER A 114 30.65 15.60 10.81
C SER A 114 32.02 15.26 10.21
N ASN A 115 32.12 15.20 8.89
CA ASN A 115 33.36 15.00 8.16
C ASN A 115 33.85 16.35 7.63
N SER A 116 34.96 16.85 8.19
CA SER A 116 35.72 18.01 7.68
C SER A 116 36.31 17.81 6.27
N GLN A 117 35.92 16.74 5.57
CA GLN A 117 36.46 16.31 4.28
C GLN A 117 35.40 15.98 3.21
N ALA A 118 34.10 16.10 3.48
CA ALA A 118 33.07 15.82 2.48
C ALA A 118 33.08 16.90 1.38
N ARG A 119 33.56 16.53 0.19
CA ARG A 119 33.78 17.42 -0.98
C ARG A 119 32.60 17.53 -1.93
N GLU A 120 31.55 16.75 -1.73
CA GLU A 120 30.36 16.75 -2.57
C GLU A 120 29.20 16.22 -1.72
N LEU A 121 28.09 16.97 -1.71
CA LEU A 121 26.86 16.68 -1.00
C LEU A 121 25.78 16.32 -2.01
N GLU A 122 25.24 15.12 -1.92
CA GLU A 122 24.09 14.63 -2.67
C GLU A 122 22.79 14.96 -1.90
N LEU A 123 22.15 16.04 -2.33
CA LEU A 123 20.91 16.54 -1.76
C LEU A 123 19.71 16.11 -2.60
N THR A 124 18.75 15.43 -1.97
CA THR A 124 17.45 15.12 -2.57
C THR A 124 16.39 16.10 -2.07
N ALA A 125 15.73 16.79 -3.00
CA ALA A 125 14.63 17.71 -2.76
C ALA A 125 13.34 17.17 -3.39
N VAL A 126 12.30 17.02 -2.59
CA VAL A 126 10.94 16.68 -3.02
C VAL A 126 10.07 17.93 -2.94
N TYR A 127 9.34 18.25 -4.00
CA TYR A 127 8.43 19.40 -4.05
C TYR A 127 7.23 19.12 -4.96
N GLN A 128 6.16 19.90 -4.81
CA GLN A 128 4.97 19.77 -5.66
C GLN A 128 4.38 21.15 -5.97
N GLY A 129 3.88 21.31 -7.19
CA GLY A 129 3.25 22.55 -7.64
C GLY A 129 2.12 22.32 -8.63
N CYS A 130 1.40 23.40 -8.90
CA CYS A 130 0.30 23.45 -9.87
C CYS A 130 0.43 24.69 -10.75
N ALA A 131 -0.29 24.67 -11.86
CA ALA A 131 -0.55 25.80 -12.73
C ALA A 131 -1.90 26.43 -12.34
N ASP A 132 -2.00 27.76 -12.43
CA ASP A 132 -3.27 28.47 -12.20
C ASP A 132 -4.38 28.09 -13.19
N ALA A 133 -4.01 27.53 -14.35
CA ALA A 133 -4.93 26.96 -15.33
C ALA A 133 -5.53 25.60 -14.90
N GLY A 134 -5.34 25.18 -13.64
CA GLY A 134 -6.04 24.04 -13.03
C GLY A 134 -5.32 22.69 -13.16
N LEU A 135 -4.05 22.68 -13.61
CA LEU A 135 -3.24 21.47 -13.70
C LEU A 135 -2.30 21.34 -12.50
N CYS A 136 -2.42 20.26 -11.73
CA CYS A 136 -1.49 19.93 -10.66
C CYS A 136 -0.52 18.83 -11.08
N TYR A 137 0.78 19.07 -10.89
CA TYR A 137 1.81 18.08 -11.18
C TYR A 137 1.95 17.09 -10.01
N PRO A 138 2.38 15.84 -10.28
CA PRO A 138 2.74 14.91 -9.22
C PRO A 138 3.97 15.41 -8.44
N PRO A 139 4.22 14.90 -7.23
CA PRO A 139 5.44 15.21 -6.48
C PRO A 139 6.70 14.96 -7.33
N GLN A 140 7.56 15.96 -7.39
CA GLN A 140 8.83 15.94 -8.11
C GLN A 140 9.96 15.64 -7.13
N THR A 141 10.79 14.66 -7.45
CA THR A 141 12.00 14.34 -6.69
C THR A 141 13.21 14.74 -7.51
N ARG A 142 14.09 15.57 -6.96
CA ARG A 142 15.32 16.04 -7.61
C ARG A 142 16.52 15.78 -6.74
N THR A 143 17.52 15.12 -7.30
CA THR A 143 18.80 14.91 -6.64
C THR A 143 19.84 15.84 -7.25
N LEU A 144 20.51 16.61 -6.40
CA LEU A 144 21.47 17.65 -6.74
C LEU A 144 22.80 17.32 -6.06
N LYS A 145 23.91 17.59 -6.73
CA LYS A 145 25.25 17.46 -6.15
C LYS A 145 25.83 18.85 -5.91
N VAL A 146 26.23 19.12 -4.67
CA VAL A 146 26.71 20.44 -4.21
C VAL A 146 28.07 20.29 -3.57
N ALA A 147 29.08 21.02 -4.05
CA ALA A 147 30.39 21.02 -3.42
C ALA A 147 30.39 21.91 -2.15
N LEU A 148 30.60 21.31 -0.98
CA LEU A 148 30.73 22.02 0.30
C LEU A 148 32.17 22.55 0.47
N THR A 149 32.32 23.73 1.08
CA THR A 149 33.63 24.34 1.36
C THR A 149 34.07 23.98 2.77
N ALA A 150 35.27 23.40 2.96
CA ALA A 150 35.70 22.84 4.24
C ALA A 150 36.10 23.89 5.31
N VAL A 151 35.65 23.69 6.56
CA VAL A 151 36.13 24.39 7.77
C VAL A 151 37.22 23.56 8.47
N SER A 152 38.31 24.20 8.86
CA SER A 152 39.39 23.59 9.65
C SER A 152 39.23 23.97 11.12
N GLU A 153 39.03 23.02 12.03
CA GLU A 153 39.26 23.26 13.47
C GLU A 153 39.65 22.00 14.27
N THR A 154 40.34 22.24 15.38
CA THR A 154 41.35 21.40 16.07
C THR A 154 40.72 20.50 17.16
N PRO A 155 41.28 19.30 17.49
CA PRO A 155 40.55 18.27 18.24
C PRO A 155 40.75 18.28 19.77
N GLN A 156 39.68 18.04 20.54
CA GLN A 156 39.72 17.52 21.92
C GLN A 156 38.37 16.87 22.33
N PRO A 157 38.33 16.05 23.40
CA PRO A 157 38.31 14.60 23.30
C PRO A 157 36.96 13.98 23.68
N ALA A 158 36.77 12.75 23.19
CA ALA A 158 35.61 11.91 23.37
C ALA A 158 35.23 11.66 24.85
N SER A 159 33.93 11.58 25.12
CA SER A 159 33.39 10.84 26.25
C SER A 159 32.12 10.09 25.87
N SER A 160 32.18 8.80 26.19
CA SER A 160 31.05 7.96 26.61
C SER A 160 29.95 7.68 25.59
N SER A 161 30.10 6.50 24.99
CA SER A 161 29.20 5.73 24.12
C SER A 161 27.81 5.40 24.71
N LYS A 162 26.99 6.42 25.00
CA LYS A 162 25.54 6.28 25.19
C LYS A 162 24.71 7.39 24.52
N GLU A 163 25.30 8.16 23.61
CA GLU A 163 24.64 9.34 23.03
C GLU A 163 23.89 9.20 21.71
N PRO A 164 23.94 8.13 20.88
CA PRO A 164 23.16 8.16 19.64
C PRO A 164 21.66 8.10 19.91
N LEU A 165 21.23 7.39 20.95
CA LEU A 165 19.81 7.29 21.30
C LEU A 165 19.29 8.54 22.04
N ALA A 166 20.14 9.17 22.86
CA ALA A 166 19.78 10.36 23.63
C ALA A 166 19.78 11.63 22.76
N ALA A 167 20.57 11.67 21.69
CA ALA A 167 20.53 12.73 20.70
C ALA A 167 19.29 12.59 19.80
N LEU A 168 18.90 11.36 19.42
CA LEU A 168 17.67 11.09 18.69
C LEU A 168 16.41 11.45 19.50
N SER A 169 16.36 11.12 20.80
CA SER A 169 15.22 11.52 21.64
C SER A 169 15.12 13.03 21.86
N LYS A 170 16.27 13.73 21.92
CA LYS A 170 16.29 15.20 21.98
C LYS A 170 15.90 15.86 20.66
N LEU A 171 16.17 15.22 19.53
CA LEU A 171 15.75 15.70 18.21
C LEU A 171 14.23 15.51 18.01
N GLY A 172 13.66 14.40 18.49
CA GLY A 172 12.20 14.17 18.53
C GLY A 172 11.46 15.24 19.35
N LEU A 173 12.00 15.56 20.53
CA LEU A 173 11.49 16.61 21.42
C LEU A 173 11.65 18.03 20.84
N SER A 174 12.66 18.25 20.00
CA SER A 174 12.95 19.52 19.31
C SER A 174 12.10 19.74 18.05
N LEU A 175 11.63 18.66 17.42
CA LEU A 175 10.80 18.71 16.20
C LEU A 175 9.29 18.78 16.50
N GLY A 176 8.91 18.90 17.78
CA GLY A 176 7.50 18.92 18.19
C GLY A 176 6.77 17.60 17.96
N LEU A 177 7.50 16.48 17.81
CA LEU A 177 6.93 15.15 17.67
C LEU A 177 6.40 14.59 19.00
N ASP A 178 6.64 15.29 20.12
CA ASP A 178 6.11 14.97 21.45
C ASP A 178 4.74 15.61 21.75
N GLN A 179 3.98 16.00 20.74
CA GLN A 179 2.55 16.24 20.90
C GLN A 179 1.75 15.76 19.69
N GLU A 180 1.71 14.44 19.52
CA GLU A 180 0.51 13.60 19.52
C GLU A 180 0.77 12.33 18.68
N ASN A 181 0.99 11.22 19.38
CA ASN A 181 0.94 9.83 18.90
C ASN A 181 2.00 9.42 17.84
N GLU A 182 3.25 9.29 18.26
CA GLU A 182 4.24 8.47 17.55
C GLU A 182 3.67 7.03 17.42
N ILE A 183 3.44 6.57 16.18
CA ILE A 183 2.84 5.27 15.91
C ILE A 183 3.94 4.21 16.05
N PRO A 184 3.90 3.33 17.07
CA PRO A 184 4.95 2.34 17.28
C PRO A 184 5.01 1.32 16.14
N LEU A 185 6.16 0.71 15.91
CA LEU A 185 6.28 -0.42 14.97
C LEU A 185 5.47 -1.63 15.48
N PRO A 186 4.99 -2.56 14.61
CA PRO A 186 4.16 -3.68 15.03
C PRO A 186 4.74 -4.56 16.15
N GLU A 187 6.06 -4.74 16.15
CA GLU A 187 6.79 -5.54 17.16
C GLU A 187 6.96 -4.83 18.50
N GLU A 188 7.00 -3.49 18.48
CA GLU A 188 7.02 -2.65 19.68
C GLU A 188 5.61 -2.45 20.24
N ALA A 189 4.62 -2.35 19.33
CA ALA A 189 3.22 -2.18 19.64
C ALA A 189 2.60 -3.42 20.29
N TYR A 190 3.01 -4.62 19.86
CA TYR A 190 2.44 -5.89 20.32
C TYR A 190 3.54 -6.90 20.65
N LYS A 191 4.00 -6.88 21.90
CA LYS A 191 4.98 -7.86 22.38
C LYS A 191 4.24 -9.12 22.82
N PHE A 192 4.31 -10.14 21.98
CA PHE A 192 3.74 -11.46 22.29
C PHE A 192 4.78 -12.37 22.95
N SER A 193 4.38 -12.99 24.05
CA SER A 193 5.12 -14.04 24.72
C SER A 193 4.21 -15.23 25.00
N ALA A 194 4.79 -16.42 24.97
CA ALA A 194 4.08 -17.66 25.20
C ALA A 194 5.01 -18.61 25.96
N SER A 195 4.51 -19.13 27.07
CA SER A 195 5.23 -20.07 27.93
C SER A 195 4.31 -21.20 28.34
N VAL A 196 4.89 -22.35 28.67
CA VAL A 196 4.14 -23.47 29.23
C VAL A 196 4.49 -23.55 30.71
N ASP A 197 3.48 -23.43 31.56
CA ASP A 197 3.60 -23.66 33.00
C ASP A 197 3.26 -25.13 33.31
N GLN A 198 4.13 -25.79 34.06
CA GLN A 198 3.99 -27.17 34.57
C GLN A 198 3.64 -28.28 33.55
N GLY A 199 3.64 -27.97 32.24
CA GLY A 199 3.36 -28.92 31.15
C GLY A 199 1.88 -29.17 30.89
N ASP A 200 0.98 -28.53 31.63
CA ASP A 200 -0.47 -28.66 31.53
C ASP A 200 -1.19 -27.35 31.17
N ARG A 201 -0.50 -26.20 31.26
CA ARG A 201 -1.07 -24.89 31.01
C ARG A 201 -0.19 -24.07 30.09
N LEU A 202 -0.80 -23.55 29.02
CA LEU A 202 -0.17 -22.62 28.10
C LEU A 202 -0.56 -21.20 28.53
N MET A 203 0.43 -20.41 28.93
CA MET A 203 0.28 -19.00 29.28
C MET A 203 0.67 -18.15 28.07
N LEU A 204 -0.31 -17.44 27.52
CA LEU A 204 -0.10 -16.48 26.45
C LEU A 204 -0.25 -15.08 27.03
N HIS A 205 0.75 -14.24 26.79
CA HIS A 205 0.78 -12.86 27.27
C HIS A 205 1.09 -11.91 26.12
N TRP A 206 0.23 -10.91 25.94
CA TRP A 206 0.46 -9.77 25.06
C TRP A 206 0.64 -8.51 25.89
N GLU A 207 1.71 -7.78 25.64
CA GLU A 207 1.88 -6.39 26.09
C GLU A 207 1.56 -5.47 24.91
N ILE A 208 0.58 -4.58 25.09
CA ILE A 208 0.05 -3.67 24.05
C ILE A 208 0.49 -2.25 24.40
N ALA A 209 1.22 -1.60 23.49
CA ALA A 209 1.69 -0.24 23.68
C ALA A 209 0.55 0.78 23.79
N GLU A 210 0.79 1.86 24.55
CA GLU A 210 -0.16 2.97 24.66
C GLU A 210 -0.47 3.59 23.29
N GLY A 211 -1.71 4.02 23.08
CA GLY A 211 -2.16 4.53 21.77
C GLY A 211 -2.40 3.45 20.71
N THR A 212 -2.38 2.17 21.08
CA THR A 212 -2.74 1.05 20.18
C THR A 212 -3.73 0.08 20.84
N TYR A 213 -4.45 -0.67 20.01
CA TYR A 213 -5.44 -1.65 20.48
C TYR A 213 -5.50 -2.87 19.56
N LEU A 214 -5.81 -4.02 20.14
CA LEU A 214 -5.92 -5.31 19.45
C LEU A 214 -7.39 -5.72 19.34
N TYR A 215 -7.82 -6.18 18.16
CA TYR A 215 -9.20 -6.60 17.93
C TYR A 215 -9.47 -7.97 18.56
N GLN A 216 -10.49 -8.06 19.43
CA GLN A 216 -10.82 -9.31 20.10
C GLN A 216 -11.27 -10.40 19.11
N ASP A 217 -12.02 -10.04 18.08
CA ASP A 217 -12.54 -10.97 17.07
C ASP A 217 -11.47 -11.44 16.06
N LYS A 218 -10.29 -10.81 16.06
CA LYS A 218 -9.16 -11.17 15.19
C LYS A 218 -8.08 -11.97 15.90
N LEU A 219 -8.25 -12.29 17.18
CA LEU A 219 -7.37 -13.21 17.90
C LEU A 219 -7.73 -14.66 17.56
N ASP A 220 -6.88 -15.33 16.78
CA ASP A 220 -7.05 -16.73 16.37
C ASP A 220 -5.86 -17.56 16.85
N ILE A 221 -6.13 -18.61 17.62
CA ILE A 221 -5.12 -19.46 18.25
C ILE A 221 -5.36 -20.89 17.79
N ARG A 222 -4.35 -21.50 17.17
CA ARG A 222 -4.45 -22.86 16.62
C ARG A 222 -3.20 -23.67 16.87
N LEU A 223 -3.40 -24.97 17.03
CA LEU A 223 -2.33 -25.95 17.03
C LEU A 223 -2.11 -26.44 15.60
N LEU A 224 -0.90 -26.25 15.07
CA LEU A 224 -0.55 -26.73 13.72
C LEU A 224 -0.07 -28.17 13.75
N GLU A 225 0.73 -28.51 14.76
CA GLU A 225 1.38 -29.82 14.92
C GLU A 225 1.42 -30.20 16.39
N GLY A 226 1.27 -31.48 16.70
CA GLY A 226 1.31 -31.99 18.07
C GLY A 226 0.53 -33.30 18.20
N GLU A 227 1.22 -34.43 18.09
CA GLU A 227 0.57 -35.74 18.25
C GLU A 227 0.10 -35.92 19.70
N GLY A 228 -1.22 -36.03 19.89
CA GLY A 228 -1.78 -36.26 21.22
C GLY A 228 -1.80 -35.03 22.14
N VAL A 229 -1.56 -33.82 21.62
CA VAL A 229 -1.74 -32.56 22.35
C VAL A 229 -2.91 -31.81 21.73
N THR A 230 -3.87 -31.39 22.55
CA THR A 230 -5.00 -30.57 22.13
C THR A 230 -5.18 -29.39 23.07
N LEU A 231 -5.61 -28.25 22.51
CA LEU A 231 -6.01 -27.10 23.32
C LEU A 231 -7.37 -27.43 23.95
N GLY A 232 -7.47 -27.34 25.27
CA GLY A 232 -8.75 -27.44 25.97
C GLY A 232 -9.61 -26.20 25.74
N GLU A 233 -10.82 -26.20 26.32
CA GLU A 233 -11.70 -25.04 26.21
C GLU A 233 -11.06 -23.82 26.89
N PHE A 234 -10.94 -22.73 26.13
CA PHE A 234 -10.48 -21.44 26.64
C PHE A 234 -11.51 -20.38 26.29
N GLN A 235 -11.67 -19.42 27.20
CA GLN A 235 -12.55 -18.27 26.98
C GLN A 235 -11.69 -17.03 26.87
N LEU A 236 -11.87 -16.28 25.79
CA LEU A 236 -11.22 -14.98 25.64
C LEU A 236 -11.72 -14.03 26.73
N PRO A 237 -10.82 -13.26 27.39
CA PRO A 237 -11.24 -12.26 28.36
C PRO A 237 -12.14 -11.22 27.67
N LYS A 238 -13.02 -10.57 28.43
CA LYS A 238 -13.88 -9.52 27.84
C LYS A 238 -13.03 -8.29 27.50
N GLY A 239 -13.03 -7.89 26.22
CA GLY A 239 -12.43 -6.66 25.75
C GLY A 239 -13.20 -5.42 26.21
N LYS A 240 -12.56 -4.26 26.09
CA LYS A 240 -13.21 -2.96 26.30
C LYS A 240 -13.98 -2.60 25.02
N LEU A 241 -15.26 -2.27 25.16
CA LEU A 241 -16.07 -1.79 24.04
C LEU A 241 -15.61 -0.39 23.63
N LYS A 242 -15.09 -0.27 22.40
CA LYS A 242 -14.70 1.01 21.82
C LYS A 242 -15.65 1.36 20.67
N ARG A 243 -16.34 2.49 20.82
CA ARG A 243 -17.29 3.01 19.82
C ARG A 243 -16.56 3.78 18.74
N ASP A 244 -17.16 3.84 17.56
CA ASP A 244 -16.61 4.54 16.39
C ASP A 244 -15.18 4.10 16.03
N THR A 245 -14.88 2.82 16.25
CA THR A 245 -13.56 2.25 15.93
C THR A 245 -13.50 1.94 14.44
N VAL A 246 -12.37 2.25 13.79
CA VAL A 246 -12.11 1.80 12.42
C VAL A 246 -12.08 0.28 12.44
N LYS A 247 -12.98 -0.35 11.72
CA LYS A 247 -13.01 -1.80 11.53
C LYS A 247 -11.93 -2.20 10.53
N PRO A 248 -11.54 -3.48 10.49
CA PRO A 248 -10.60 -3.99 9.50
C PRO A 248 -11.04 -3.82 8.03
N ASP A 249 -12.32 -3.56 7.77
CA ASP A 249 -12.88 -3.26 6.44
C ASP A 249 -12.85 -1.75 6.09
N GLY A 250 -12.31 -0.92 6.98
CA GLY A 250 -12.23 0.54 6.82
C GLY A 250 -13.51 1.29 7.20
N THR A 251 -14.57 0.60 7.65
CA THR A 251 -15.80 1.25 8.14
C THR A 251 -15.68 1.60 9.62
N PHE A 252 -16.48 2.54 10.11
CA PHE A 252 -16.52 2.85 11.55
C PHE A 252 -17.59 2.01 12.25
N GLY A 253 -17.31 1.52 13.46
CA GLY A 253 -18.33 0.93 14.33
C GLY A 253 -17.82 0.43 15.67
N ASP A 254 -18.75 -0.11 16.46
CA ASP A 254 -18.48 -0.56 17.83
C ASP A 254 -17.79 -1.93 17.80
N LEU A 255 -16.60 -2.01 18.40
CA LEU A 255 -15.82 -3.24 18.50
C LEU A 255 -15.30 -3.43 19.92
N GLU A 256 -15.25 -4.69 20.38
CA GLU A 256 -14.53 -5.05 21.59
C GLU A 256 -13.03 -5.15 21.27
N VAL A 257 -12.23 -4.38 22.00
CA VAL A 257 -10.79 -4.27 21.78
C VAL A 257 -10.03 -4.44 23.09
N TYR A 258 -8.81 -4.96 22.99
CA TYR A 258 -7.89 -5.02 24.11
C TYR A 258 -6.92 -3.84 24.07
N GLN A 259 -6.67 -3.28 25.25
CA GLN A 259 -5.73 -2.19 25.48
C GLN A 259 -4.87 -2.57 26.68
N GLN A 260 -3.59 -2.19 26.68
CA GLN A 260 -2.59 -2.47 27.73
C GLN A 260 -2.01 -3.88 27.72
N HIS A 261 -2.80 -4.92 28.02
CA HIS A 261 -2.31 -6.31 28.00
C HIS A 261 -3.44 -7.32 27.83
N ILE A 262 -3.08 -8.55 27.47
CA ILE A 262 -3.97 -9.71 27.42
C ILE A 262 -3.24 -10.88 28.04
N ASP A 263 -3.84 -11.45 29.08
CA ASP A 263 -3.43 -12.72 29.67
C ASP A 263 -4.45 -13.80 29.32
N LEU A 264 -3.97 -14.88 28.70
CA LEU A 264 -4.80 -16.02 28.35
C LEU A 264 -4.14 -17.32 28.81
N GLU A 265 -4.83 -18.02 29.70
CA GLU A 265 -4.46 -19.34 30.18
C GLU A 265 -5.26 -20.38 29.41
N ILE A 266 -4.56 -21.24 28.66
CA ILE A 266 -5.18 -22.31 27.87
C ILE A 266 -4.76 -23.66 28.44
N PRO A 267 -5.70 -24.50 28.92
CA PRO A 267 -5.37 -25.84 29.38
C PRO A 267 -4.90 -26.71 28.20
N LEU A 268 -3.81 -27.44 28.38
CA LEU A 268 -3.28 -28.40 27.42
C LEU A 268 -3.76 -29.80 27.78
N LEU A 269 -4.56 -30.41 26.91
CA LEU A 269 -5.02 -31.79 27.06
C LEU A 269 -4.05 -32.72 26.32
N ARG A 270 -3.34 -33.56 27.08
CA ARG A 270 -2.39 -34.55 26.56
C ARG A 270 -3.02 -35.94 26.60
N SER A 271 -2.86 -36.72 25.53
CA SER A 271 -3.23 -38.14 25.49
C SER A 271 -2.11 -39.07 25.99
N SER A 272 -0.90 -38.55 26.22
CA SER A 272 0.27 -39.28 26.70
C SER A 272 1.11 -38.42 27.65
N THR A 273 1.73 -39.07 28.65
CA THR A 273 2.65 -38.44 29.60
C THR A 273 4.09 -38.37 29.09
N ALA A 274 4.38 -38.98 27.93
CA ALA A 274 5.70 -38.95 27.30
C ALA A 274 6.05 -37.55 26.78
N ALA A 275 7.34 -37.24 26.65
CA ALA A 275 7.78 -35.95 26.10
C ALA A 275 7.21 -35.76 24.69
N THR A 276 6.60 -34.61 24.44
CA THR A 276 5.93 -34.33 23.16
C THR A 276 6.20 -32.90 22.76
N GLU A 277 6.43 -32.67 21.47
CA GLU A 277 6.57 -31.33 20.93
C GLU A 277 5.31 -30.94 20.17
N PHE A 278 4.96 -29.67 20.24
CA PHE A 278 3.84 -29.12 19.51
C PHE A 278 4.17 -27.73 18.97
N THR A 279 3.52 -27.38 17.87
CA THR A 279 3.68 -26.09 17.18
C THR A 279 2.39 -25.30 17.33
N LEU A 280 2.47 -24.19 18.07
CA LEU A 280 1.39 -23.23 18.24
C LEU A 280 1.52 -22.12 17.19
N GLN A 281 0.41 -21.79 16.52
CA GLN A 281 0.30 -20.58 15.72
C GLN A 281 -0.75 -19.67 16.34
N VAL A 282 -0.37 -18.41 16.52
CA VAL A 282 -1.28 -17.35 16.95
C VAL A 282 -1.31 -16.25 15.90
N SER A 283 -2.51 -15.92 15.43
CA SER A 283 -2.76 -14.83 14.49
C SER A 283 -3.52 -13.74 15.20
N TYR A 284 -3.10 -12.49 15.02
CA TYR A 284 -3.78 -11.34 15.60
C TYR A 284 -3.61 -10.09 14.75
N GLN A 285 -4.52 -9.13 14.93
CA GLN A 285 -4.49 -7.84 14.24
C GLN A 285 -4.85 -6.73 15.22
N GLY A 286 -4.17 -5.60 15.10
CA GLY A 286 -4.48 -4.40 15.88
C GLY A 286 -4.36 -3.14 15.04
N CYS A 287 -4.72 -2.01 15.64
CA CYS A 287 -4.72 -0.70 15.01
C CYS A 287 -4.27 0.38 16.00
N ALA A 288 -3.59 1.40 15.49
CA ALA A 288 -3.23 2.57 16.25
C ALA A 288 -4.44 3.51 16.38
N GLU A 289 -4.53 4.22 17.49
CA GLU A 289 -5.57 5.24 17.73
C GLU A 289 -5.44 6.41 16.76
N ALA A 290 -4.25 6.63 16.21
CA ALA A 290 -3.97 7.57 15.12
C ALA A 290 -4.58 7.17 13.76
N GLY A 291 -5.35 6.08 13.68
CA GLY A 291 -6.09 5.66 12.47
C GLY A 291 -5.31 4.78 11.50
N VAL A 292 -4.13 4.28 11.90
CA VAL A 292 -3.31 3.38 11.09
C VAL A 292 -3.47 1.94 11.58
N CYS A 293 -3.99 1.05 10.75
CA CYS A 293 -4.16 -0.35 11.11
C CYS A 293 -3.03 -1.22 10.55
N TYR A 294 -2.54 -2.14 11.39
CA TYR A 294 -1.47 -3.04 11.01
C TYR A 294 -2.02 -4.26 10.25
N PRO A 295 -1.24 -4.87 9.34
CA PRO A 295 -1.62 -6.12 8.70
C PRO A 295 -1.70 -7.28 9.73
N PRO A 296 -2.44 -8.37 9.44
CA PRO A 296 -2.52 -9.52 10.32
C PRO A 296 -1.15 -10.15 10.59
N ILE A 297 -0.76 -10.23 11.85
CA ILE A 297 0.52 -10.78 12.31
C ILE A 297 0.31 -12.25 12.67
N LYS A 298 1.19 -13.14 12.19
CA LYS A 298 1.19 -14.56 12.51
C LYS A 298 2.46 -14.92 13.26
N GLN A 299 2.31 -15.40 14.48
CA GLN A 299 3.41 -15.87 15.31
C GLN A 299 3.33 -17.38 15.48
N THR A 300 4.37 -18.08 15.00
CA THR A 300 4.52 -19.52 15.20
C THR A 300 5.58 -19.77 16.27
N ARG A 301 5.28 -20.63 17.25
CA ARG A 301 6.21 -21.03 18.31
C ARG A 301 6.14 -22.55 18.50
N ARG A 302 7.31 -23.17 18.62
CA ARG A 302 7.46 -24.59 18.94
C ARG A 302 7.73 -24.73 20.43
N PHE A 303 7.01 -25.64 21.07
CA PHE A 303 7.17 -25.96 22.48
C PHE A 303 7.52 -27.43 22.63
N ALA A 304 8.41 -27.73 23.56
CA ALA A 304 8.71 -29.08 24.00
C ALA A 304 8.13 -29.27 25.41
N LEU A 305 7.16 -30.18 25.53
CA LEU A 305 6.61 -30.59 26.81
C LEU A 305 7.49 -31.69 27.39
N ALA A 306 8.04 -31.44 28.57
CA ALA A 306 8.73 -32.48 29.32
C ALA A 306 7.75 -33.59 29.74
N GLU A 307 8.31 -34.75 30.09
CA GLU A 307 7.56 -35.81 30.76
C GLU A 307 7.05 -35.28 32.10
N MET A 308 5.75 -35.44 32.37
CA MET A 308 5.22 -35.17 33.70
C MET A 308 5.73 -36.26 34.65
N LEU A 309 6.58 -35.91 35.61
CA LEU A 309 6.88 -36.78 36.75
C LEU A 309 5.58 -37.00 37.54
N PRO A 310 5.18 -38.25 37.80
CA PRO A 310 3.90 -38.56 38.41
C PRO A 310 3.98 -38.29 39.92
N THR A 311 3.83 -37.03 40.33
CA THR A 311 3.65 -36.71 41.74
C THR A 311 2.61 -35.61 41.90
N VAL A 312 1.36 -35.88 41.52
CA VAL A 312 0.11 -35.65 42.29
C VAL A 312 -0.99 -36.43 41.54
N LEU A 313 -1.90 -37.09 42.26
CA LEU A 313 -3.01 -37.94 41.79
C LEU A 313 -2.74 -39.46 41.77
N ALA A 314 -2.20 -39.98 42.87
CA ALA A 314 -2.52 -41.34 43.33
C ALA A 314 -3.25 -41.23 44.67
N SER A 315 -4.59 -41.22 44.61
CA SER A 315 -5.61 -41.37 45.68
C SER A 315 -6.77 -40.49 45.22
N THR A 316 -7.93 -40.95 44.79
CA THR A 316 -8.77 -42.10 45.13
C THR A 316 -9.79 -42.22 43.98
N LEU A 317 -10.12 -43.38 43.43
CA LEU A 317 -11.27 -44.24 43.75
C LEU A 317 -11.32 -45.25 42.57
N THR A 318 -10.86 -46.49 42.72
CA THR A 318 -11.66 -47.64 43.16
C THR A 318 -13.02 -47.74 42.45
N ALA A 319 -13.08 -48.65 41.48
CA ALA A 319 -14.32 -49.22 40.95
C ALA A 319 -15.07 -50.01 42.04
N PRO A 320 -16.40 -50.11 41.92
CA PRO A 320 -17.01 -51.41 41.64
C PRO A 320 -18.00 -51.28 40.47
N ASP A 321 -17.87 -52.13 39.44
CA ASP A 321 -18.63 -53.37 39.31
C ASP A 321 -20.14 -53.11 39.18
N ASP A 322 -20.64 -53.06 37.95
CA ASP A 322 -21.98 -53.55 37.69
C ASP A 322 -22.11 -54.08 36.26
N THR A 323 -22.39 -55.38 36.22
CA THR A 323 -22.51 -56.21 35.04
C THR A 323 -23.85 -55.99 34.34
N VAL A 324 -23.84 -55.59 33.06
CA VAL A 324 -24.99 -55.79 32.17
C VAL A 324 -24.59 -56.62 30.96
N ARG A 325 -25.15 -57.82 30.99
CA ARG A 325 -25.18 -58.92 30.03
C ARG A 325 -25.82 -58.51 28.70
N ILE A 326 -25.08 -58.58 27.58
CA ILE A 326 -25.65 -58.96 26.27
C ILE A 326 -24.71 -59.95 25.56
N LYS A 327 -25.34 -61.04 25.11
CA LYS A 327 -24.83 -62.25 24.46
C LYS A 327 -24.31 -61.97 23.04
N PRO A 328 -23.29 -62.71 22.56
CA PRO A 328 -22.63 -62.46 21.27
C PRO A 328 -23.44 -63.00 20.10
N SER A 329 -23.46 -62.27 18.98
CA SER A 329 -23.85 -62.79 17.67
C SER A 329 -22.74 -62.49 16.67
N VAL A 330 -22.21 -63.57 16.12
CA VAL A 330 -21.16 -63.66 15.10
C VAL A 330 -21.77 -63.47 13.71
N LEU A 331 -21.13 -62.61 12.89
CA LEU A 331 -20.93 -62.55 11.42
C LEU A 331 -22.00 -63.09 10.43
N PRO A 332 -22.13 -62.56 9.18
CA PRO A 332 -21.01 -62.49 8.25
C PRO A 332 -20.83 -61.20 7.42
N GLN A 333 -19.55 -60.96 7.18
CA GLN A 333 -18.95 -60.09 6.18
C GLN A 333 -19.34 -60.55 4.76
N ALA A 334 -19.97 -59.65 3.99
CA ALA A 334 -20.18 -59.82 2.56
C ALA A 334 -19.09 -59.08 1.80
N ALA A 335 -18.35 -59.85 1.02
CA ALA A 335 -17.33 -59.43 0.08
C ALA A 335 -17.90 -58.45 -0.96
N GLN A 336 -17.20 -57.34 -1.21
CA GLN A 336 -17.36 -56.57 -2.43
C GLN A 336 -16.38 -57.11 -3.46
N THR A 337 -16.95 -57.87 -4.39
CA THR A 337 -16.35 -58.33 -5.62
C THR A 337 -16.08 -57.13 -6.53
N GLY A 338 -14.89 -57.07 -7.08
CA GLY A 338 -14.52 -56.05 -8.06
C GLY A 338 -15.35 -56.12 -9.34
N THR A 339 -15.75 -54.95 -9.82
CA THR A 339 -16.09 -54.72 -11.23
C THR A 339 -15.54 -53.37 -11.65
N LYS A 340 -14.36 -53.43 -12.28
CA LYS A 340 -14.03 -52.79 -13.56
C LYS A 340 -14.36 -51.30 -13.72
N GLN A 341 -13.34 -50.50 -13.42
CA GLN A 341 -12.97 -49.29 -14.14
C GLN A 341 -13.17 -49.43 -15.66
N PRO A 342 -13.73 -48.41 -16.34
CA PRO A 342 -13.29 -48.02 -17.66
C PRO A 342 -12.57 -46.69 -17.56
N GLU A 343 -11.24 -46.77 -17.57
CA GLU A 343 -10.36 -45.65 -17.91
C GLU A 343 -10.32 -45.60 -19.43
N THR A 344 -10.72 -44.48 -20.04
CA THR A 344 -10.09 -43.87 -21.23
C THR A 344 -10.87 -42.60 -21.61
N ALA A 345 -10.43 -41.44 -21.12
CA ALA A 345 -10.36 -40.18 -21.85
C ALA A 345 -9.49 -39.22 -21.00
N PRO A 346 -8.52 -38.51 -21.59
CA PRO A 346 -7.60 -37.66 -20.84
C PRO A 346 -8.36 -36.49 -20.19
N PRO A 347 -7.80 -35.82 -19.16
CA PRO A 347 -8.38 -34.59 -18.63
C PRO A 347 -8.28 -33.52 -19.72
N ILE A 348 -9.35 -33.35 -20.48
CA ILE A 348 -9.37 -32.37 -21.56
C ILE A 348 -9.42 -31.00 -20.90
N SER A 349 -8.47 -30.12 -21.22
CA SER A 349 -8.44 -28.75 -20.74
C SER A 349 -9.78 -28.08 -21.05
N GLU A 350 -10.32 -27.25 -20.16
CA GLU A 350 -11.54 -26.47 -20.45
C GLU A 350 -11.40 -25.65 -21.74
N GLN A 351 -10.16 -25.30 -22.12
CA GLN A 351 -9.83 -24.66 -23.38
C GLN A 351 -10.12 -25.55 -24.61
N ASP A 352 -9.89 -26.86 -24.50
CA ASP A 352 -10.15 -27.82 -25.57
C ASP A 352 -11.65 -28.14 -25.71
N ARG A 353 -12.44 -28.05 -24.62
CA ARG A 353 -13.92 -28.14 -24.70
C ARG A 353 -14.53 -26.93 -25.39
N ILE A 354 -13.97 -25.74 -25.18
CA ILE A 354 -14.37 -24.53 -25.90
C ILE A 354 -13.97 -24.65 -27.38
N ALA A 355 -12.75 -25.10 -27.68
CA ALA A 355 -12.33 -25.33 -29.07
C ALA A 355 -13.21 -26.37 -29.81
N ALA A 356 -13.61 -27.46 -29.14
CA ALA A 356 -14.49 -28.48 -29.70
C ALA A 356 -15.93 -27.98 -29.96
N THR A 357 -16.45 -27.10 -29.11
CA THR A 357 -17.77 -26.47 -29.31
C THR A 357 -17.76 -25.40 -30.41
N LEU A 358 -16.63 -24.74 -30.63
CA LEU A 358 -16.44 -23.84 -31.79
C LEU A 358 -16.29 -24.61 -33.11
N ALA A 359 -15.69 -25.80 -33.10
CA ALA A 359 -15.52 -26.62 -34.31
C ALA A 359 -16.80 -27.32 -34.79
N GLY A 360 -17.75 -27.61 -33.88
CA GLY A 360 -19.00 -28.32 -34.19
C GLY A 360 -20.29 -27.46 -34.12
N GLY A 361 -20.20 -26.20 -33.70
CA GLY A 361 -21.35 -25.32 -33.48
C GLY A 361 -21.83 -24.58 -34.73
N ASN A 362 -23.10 -24.17 -34.74
CA ASN A 362 -23.65 -23.32 -35.80
C ASN A 362 -22.99 -21.93 -35.74
N PHE A 363 -22.31 -21.53 -36.83
CA PHE A 363 -21.54 -20.29 -36.92
C PHE A 363 -22.30 -19.05 -36.39
N TRP A 364 -23.59 -18.95 -36.72
CA TRP A 364 -24.43 -17.82 -36.33
C TRP A 364 -24.69 -17.77 -34.81
N PHE A 365 -24.83 -18.92 -34.17
CA PHE A 365 -25.02 -19.01 -32.72
C PHE A 365 -23.74 -18.68 -31.95
N ILE A 366 -22.58 -19.08 -32.51
CA ILE A 366 -21.26 -18.73 -31.96
C ILE A 366 -21.07 -17.21 -32.01
N VAL A 367 -21.30 -16.57 -33.16
CA VAL A 367 -21.17 -15.10 -33.30
C VAL A 367 -22.08 -14.36 -32.31
N LEU A 368 -23.34 -14.78 -32.18
CA LEU A 368 -24.27 -14.18 -31.22
C LEU A 368 -23.79 -14.31 -29.78
N THR A 369 -23.24 -15.47 -29.41
CA THR A 369 -22.77 -15.76 -28.05
C THR A 369 -21.52 -14.95 -27.72
N PHE A 370 -20.52 -14.91 -28.60
CA PHE A 370 -19.31 -14.11 -28.42
C PHE A 370 -19.62 -12.61 -28.39
N PHE A 371 -20.53 -12.14 -29.24
CA PHE A 371 -20.99 -10.75 -29.21
C PHE A 371 -21.69 -10.42 -27.88
N GLY A 372 -22.57 -11.30 -27.38
CA GLY A 372 -23.25 -11.13 -26.11
C GLY A 372 -22.30 -11.08 -24.92
N PHE A 373 -21.35 -12.00 -24.85
CA PHE A 373 -20.32 -12.00 -23.79
C PHE A 373 -19.38 -10.80 -23.89
N GLY A 374 -18.99 -10.37 -25.11
CA GLY A 374 -18.21 -9.16 -25.31
C GLY A 374 -18.93 -7.89 -24.83
N LEU A 375 -20.24 -7.78 -25.09
CA LEU A 375 -21.06 -6.68 -24.59
C LEU A 375 -21.18 -6.72 -23.05
N LEU A 376 -21.36 -7.90 -22.47
CA LEU A 376 -21.43 -8.08 -21.02
C LEU A 376 -20.10 -7.71 -20.34
N LEU A 377 -18.97 -8.06 -20.95
CA LEU A 377 -17.64 -7.69 -20.48
C LEU A 377 -17.37 -6.19 -20.62
N SER A 378 -17.94 -5.53 -21.65
CA SER A 378 -17.84 -4.08 -21.80
C SER A 378 -18.60 -3.29 -20.71
N LEU A 379 -19.58 -3.93 -20.06
CA LEU A 379 -20.37 -3.38 -18.96
C LEU A 379 -19.76 -3.67 -17.58
N THR A 380 -18.53 -4.19 -17.53
CA THR A 380 -17.85 -4.46 -16.27
C THR A 380 -17.34 -3.17 -15.62
N PRO A 381 -17.28 -3.12 -14.28
CA PRO A 381 -16.86 -1.93 -13.54
C PRO A 381 -15.43 -1.44 -13.84
N CYS A 382 -14.62 -2.22 -14.56
CA CYS A 382 -13.26 -1.86 -14.98
C CYS A 382 -13.20 -0.96 -16.23
N VAL A 383 -14.21 -0.99 -17.11
CA VAL A 383 -14.26 -0.15 -18.35
C VAL A 383 -15.12 1.11 -18.13
N PHE A 384 -15.99 1.09 -17.12
CA PHE A 384 -16.81 2.22 -16.70
C PHE A 384 -16.04 3.52 -16.41
N PRO A 385 -14.80 3.52 -15.86
CA PRO A 385 -14.00 4.72 -15.65
C PRO A 385 -13.56 5.42 -16.94
N MET A 386 -13.59 4.73 -18.09
CA MET A 386 -13.20 5.30 -19.38
C MET A 386 -14.35 5.93 -20.17
N ILE A 387 -15.60 5.59 -19.84
CA ILE A 387 -16.82 6.18 -20.44
C ILE A 387 -16.92 7.71 -20.16
N PRO A 388 -16.57 8.21 -18.95
CA PRO A 388 -16.48 9.64 -18.66
C PRO A 388 -15.45 10.39 -19.50
N ILE A 389 -14.33 9.75 -19.88
CA ILE A 389 -13.25 10.41 -20.64
C ILE A 389 -13.72 10.73 -22.06
N LEU A 390 -14.32 9.76 -22.75
CA LEU A 390 -14.89 9.98 -24.09
C LEU A 390 -16.12 10.90 -24.04
N SER A 391 -16.95 10.79 -23.00
CA SER A 391 -18.11 11.67 -22.82
C SER A 391 -17.69 13.12 -22.52
N GLY A 392 -16.61 13.32 -21.75
CA GLY A 392 -16.01 14.63 -21.47
C GLY A 392 -15.36 15.27 -22.69
N ILE A 393 -14.69 14.48 -23.54
CA ILE A 393 -14.10 14.97 -24.81
C ILE A 393 -15.21 15.41 -25.79
N ILE A 394 -16.33 14.69 -25.85
CA ILE A 394 -17.43 15.00 -26.78
C ILE A 394 -18.34 16.13 -26.24
N ALA A 395 -18.54 16.22 -24.93
CA ALA A 395 -19.34 17.27 -24.30
C ALA A 395 -18.57 18.59 -24.09
N GLY A 396 -17.24 18.55 -24.00
CA GLY A 396 -16.38 19.72 -23.84
C GLY A 396 -16.04 20.45 -25.14
N GLN A 397 -16.24 19.83 -26.31
CA GLN A 397 -16.09 20.49 -27.61
C GLN A 397 -17.45 21.08 -28.01
N GLY A 398 -17.53 22.42 -28.03
CA GLY A 398 -18.75 23.20 -28.30
C GLY A 398 -19.44 22.96 -29.66
N PRO A 399 -20.27 23.90 -30.15
CA PRO A 399 -21.42 23.65 -31.05
C PRO A 399 -21.16 23.12 -32.49
N HIS A 400 -19.96 22.61 -32.80
CA HIS A 400 -19.58 22.10 -34.13
C HIS A 400 -19.08 20.64 -34.15
N VAL A 401 -19.42 19.82 -33.16
CA VAL A 401 -19.15 18.37 -33.22
C VAL A 401 -20.19 17.72 -34.15
N THR A 402 -19.78 17.35 -35.36
CA THR A 402 -20.61 16.58 -36.29
C THR A 402 -20.58 15.09 -35.92
N THR A 403 -21.74 14.43 -35.95
CA THR A 403 -21.92 13.02 -35.57
C THR A 403 -20.94 12.06 -36.28
N GLY A 404 -20.56 12.37 -37.52
CA GLY A 404 -19.60 11.57 -38.30
C GLY A 404 -18.13 11.73 -37.87
N ARG A 405 -17.76 12.78 -37.12
CA ARG A 405 -16.41 12.93 -36.57
C ARG A 405 -16.27 12.19 -35.24
N ALA A 406 -17.30 12.27 -34.40
CA ALA A 406 -17.38 11.48 -33.15
C ALA A 406 -17.31 9.97 -33.43
N PHE A 407 -18.08 9.48 -34.42
CA PHE A 407 -18.06 8.06 -34.79
C PHE A 407 -16.68 7.57 -35.27
N ARG A 408 -15.95 8.39 -36.04
CA ARG A 408 -14.60 8.03 -36.52
C ARG A 408 -13.58 7.97 -35.39
N LEU A 409 -13.66 8.88 -34.42
CA LEU A 409 -12.75 8.87 -33.27
C LEU A 409 -12.99 7.63 -32.39
N SER A 410 -14.27 7.28 -32.13
CA SER A 410 -14.60 6.03 -31.42
C SER A 410 -14.13 4.79 -32.16
N LEU A 411 -14.26 4.76 -33.50
CA LEU A 411 -13.81 3.62 -34.32
C LEU A 411 -12.29 3.43 -34.25
N ILE A 412 -11.51 4.50 -34.36
CA ILE A 412 -10.04 4.45 -34.30
C ILE A 412 -9.58 3.98 -32.93
N TYR A 413 -10.21 4.48 -31.87
CA TYR A 413 -9.89 4.10 -30.49
C TYR A 413 -10.13 2.60 -30.22
N VAL A 414 -11.28 2.07 -30.66
CA VAL A 414 -11.61 0.64 -30.49
C VAL A 414 -10.69 -0.25 -31.33
N LEU A 415 -10.36 0.16 -32.56
CA LEU A 415 -9.41 -0.57 -33.40
C LEU A 415 -8.00 -0.60 -32.81
N ALA A 416 -7.55 0.48 -32.19
CA ALA A 416 -6.24 0.54 -31.54
C ALA A 416 -6.16 -0.40 -30.33
N MET A 417 -7.17 -0.39 -29.46
CA MET A 417 -7.22 -1.31 -28.31
C MET A 417 -7.44 -2.77 -28.69
N SER A 418 -8.07 -3.06 -29.83
CA SER A 418 -8.21 -4.43 -30.32
C SER A 418 -6.93 -4.99 -30.94
N LEU A 419 -5.98 -4.13 -31.31
CA LEU A 419 -4.73 -4.53 -31.97
C LEU A 419 -3.58 -4.75 -30.98
N THR A 420 -3.71 -4.24 -29.76
CA THR A 420 -2.79 -4.42 -28.62
C THR A 420 -3.30 -5.51 -27.70
#